data_AF-A0A2H0R0P2-F1
#
_entry.id   AF-A0A2H0R0P2-F1
#
_cell.length_a   1.000
_cell.length_b   1.000
_cell.length_c   1.000
_cell.angle_alpha   90.00
_cell.angle_beta   90.00
_cell.angle_gamma   90.00
#
_symmetry.space_group_name_H-M   'P 1'
#
loop_
_entity.id
_entity.type
_entity.pdbx_description
1 polymer ?
#
loop_
_entity_poly.entity_id
_entity_poly.type
_entity_poly.pdbx_seq_one_letter_code
_entity_poly.pdbx_strand_id
1 'polypeptide(L)'
;MQLGFIPPEIWSGFSLAFKYTYAWLPIWLPAVFIVSAFRAWVRYNQTKFWQKEGSVLLEIKLPREITKSPLAMEVVLGAFHQGGGETTWIDRIWKGKTRSWFSLEIVSLGGNVRFFIWTQLKHRNNIEAQIYSQYPEVEIYEVEDYAKPFYYNKNVNQIWAAEFALTKPDPYPIKTYVDYGLDKDPKEEFKIDPITPMIEFLGSITEGHNICIQILIRAHKKRRLFDLFGEKEDSWTDEAKKQKDEIIEKLKVAKEEGGFPRIPSKGESDIIASLERSISKFPFDCGIRAIYIADKDKFNPANIGGVLGSVKQYSSLNLNGFKPAGWFTDFNYPWQEWFGKKEKLMPRALEEYKLRRYFYSPWRGKKYHISKPFVLNVEELATIYHFPGSIASTPTFERVPSLKSKAPSNLPI
;
A
#
# COMPACT_ATOMS: atom_id res chain seq x y z
N MET A 1 25.35 -4.22 46.33
CA MET A 1 24.25 -3.27 46.55
C MET A 1 22.95 -4.07 46.48
N GLN A 2 22.41 -4.49 47.62
CA GLN A 2 21.13 -5.22 47.65
C GLN A 2 20.03 -4.25 47.23
N LEU A 3 19.46 -4.47 46.04
CA LEU A 3 18.24 -3.80 45.60
C LEU A 3 17.10 -4.30 46.50
N GLY A 4 16.92 -3.67 47.67
CA GLY A 4 15.94 -4.03 48.72
C GLY A 4 14.47 -3.84 48.34
N PHE A 5 14.16 -3.83 47.04
CA PHE A 5 12.82 -3.66 46.49
C PHE A 5 12.22 -4.96 45.93
N ILE A 6 13.01 -6.04 45.84
CA ILE A 6 12.58 -7.31 45.25
C ILE A 6 12.58 -8.40 46.34
N PRO A 7 11.42 -9.02 46.65
CA PRO A 7 11.30 -10.13 47.58
C PRO A 7 12.31 -11.27 47.33
N PRO A 8 12.87 -11.89 48.38
CA PRO A 8 13.84 -13.00 48.26
C PRO A 8 13.34 -14.19 47.43
N GLU A 9 12.03 -14.46 47.46
CA GLU A 9 11.37 -15.52 46.68
C GLU A 9 11.40 -15.22 45.19
N ILE A 10 11.29 -13.96 44.81
CA ILE A 10 11.40 -13.52 43.42
C ILE A 10 12.87 -13.64 42.97
N TRP A 11 13.82 -13.29 43.83
CA TRP A 11 15.25 -13.43 43.52
C TRP A 11 15.68 -14.88 43.34
N SER A 12 15.19 -15.80 44.18
CA SER A 12 15.46 -17.23 44.04
C SER A 12 14.85 -17.79 42.76
N GLY A 13 13.64 -17.37 42.40
CA GLY A 13 13.00 -17.68 41.12
C GLY A 13 13.81 -17.20 39.90
N PHE A 14 14.30 -15.95 39.93
CA PHE A 14 15.16 -15.40 38.87
C PHE A 14 16.48 -16.16 38.74
N SER A 15 17.13 -16.49 39.86
CA SER A 15 18.39 -17.25 39.88
C SER A 15 18.20 -18.65 39.30
N LEU A 16 17.10 -19.32 39.67
CA LEU A 16 16.75 -20.64 39.15
C LEU A 16 16.47 -20.60 37.64
N ALA A 17 15.66 -19.62 37.18
CA ALA A 17 15.39 -19.42 35.75
C ALA A 17 16.68 -19.14 34.98
N PHE A 18 17.56 -18.26 35.50
CA PHE A 18 18.85 -17.97 34.89
C PHE A 18 19.71 -19.23 34.78
N LYS A 19 19.82 -20.02 35.85
CA LYS A 19 20.57 -21.29 35.86
C LYS A 19 20.07 -22.26 34.78
N TYR A 20 18.75 -22.43 34.62
CA TYR A 20 18.20 -23.27 33.57
C TYR A 20 18.44 -22.69 32.17
N THR A 21 18.22 -21.38 31.95
CA THR A 21 18.50 -20.77 30.64
C THR A 21 19.98 -20.88 30.24
N TYR A 22 20.89 -20.76 31.20
CA TYR A 22 22.33 -20.92 30.98
C TYR A 22 22.70 -22.40 30.74
N ALA A 23 22.13 -23.33 31.51
CA ALA A 23 22.38 -24.76 31.32
C ALA A 23 21.94 -25.27 29.94
N TRP A 24 20.86 -24.70 29.38
CA TRP A 24 20.35 -25.03 28.05
C TRP A 24 21.03 -24.24 26.91
N LEU A 25 22.00 -23.37 27.22
CA LEU A 25 22.72 -22.54 26.25
C LEU A 25 23.31 -23.34 25.08
N PRO A 26 23.92 -24.52 25.28
CA PRO A 26 24.42 -25.34 24.17
C PRO A 26 23.33 -25.81 23.18
N ILE A 27 22.05 -25.75 23.54
CA ILE A 27 20.93 -26.18 22.70
C ILE A 27 20.25 -24.97 22.05
N TRP A 28 19.82 -23.99 22.85
CA TRP A 28 19.03 -22.87 22.31
C TRP A 28 19.91 -21.89 21.51
N LEU A 29 21.17 -21.69 21.88
CA LEU A 29 22.03 -20.73 21.20
C LEU A 29 22.34 -21.18 19.76
N PRO A 30 22.78 -22.42 19.49
CA PRO A 30 22.93 -22.91 18.11
C PRO A 30 21.61 -22.86 17.32
N ALA A 31 20.47 -23.20 17.93
CA ALA A 31 19.18 -23.13 17.26
C ALA A 31 18.84 -21.69 16.80
N VAL A 32 19.05 -20.69 17.67
CA VAL A 32 18.87 -19.27 17.33
C VAL A 32 19.82 -18.84 16.20
N PHE A 33 21.09 -19.29 16.24
CA PHE A 33 22.06 -19.00 15.17
C PHE A 33 21.65 -19.63 13.83
N ILE A 34 21.25 -20.91 13.81
CA ILE A 34 20.80 -21.60 12.60
C ILE A 34 19.60 -20.89 11.99
N VAL A 35 18.58 -20.55 12.79
CA VAL A 35 17.38 -19.84 12.31
C VAL A 35 17.74 -18.45 11.78
N SER A 36 18.63 -17.73 12.47
CA SER A 36 19.05 -16.39 12.06
C SER A 36 19.88 -16.40 10.78
N ALA A 37 20.85 -17.34 10.69
CA ALA A 37 21.68 -17.55 9.52
C ALA A 37 20.84 -17.97 8.31
N PHE A 38 19.89 -18.90 8.49
CA PHE A 38 18.98 -19.31 7.43
C PHE A 38 18.12 -18.14 6.93
N ARG A 39 17.54 -17.34 7.84
CA ARG A 39 16.78 -16.14 7.46
C ARG A 39 17.63 -15.08 6.77
N ALA A 40 18.91 -14.95 7.14
CA ALA A 40 19.84 -14.03 6.49
C ALA A 40 20.21 -14.53 5.09
N TRP A 41 20.47 -15.83 4.94
CA TRP A 41 20.78 -16.47 3.66
C TRP A 41 19.61 -16.36 2.66
N VAL A 42 18.37 -16.63 3.08
CA VAL A 42 17.19 -16.44 2.22
C VAL A 42 17.07 -14.98 1.76
N ARG A 43 17.27 -14.01 2.67
CA ARG A 43 17.25 -12.58 2.34
C ARG A 43 18.37 -12.19 1.38
N TYR A 44 19.55 -12.76 1.54
CA TYR A 44 20.66 -12.57 0.63
C TYR A 44 20.32 -13.07 -0.78
N ASN A 45 19.78 -14.28 -0.90
CA ASN A 45 19.36 -14.83 -2.19
C ASN A 45 18.26 -13.97 -2.86
N GLN A 46 17.29 -13.49 -2.08
CA GLN A 46 16.25 -12.58 -2.57
C GLN A 46 16.82 -11.25 -3.06
N THR A 47 17.74 -10.66 -2.30
CA THR A 47 18.38 -9.39 -2.68
C THR A 47 19.22 -9.56 -3.94
N LYS A 48 19.97 -10.67 -4.05
CA LYS A 48 20.73 -11.02 -5.25
C LYS A 48 19.82 -11.19 -6.47
N PHE A 49 18.65 -11.80 -6.28
CA PHE A 49 17.64 -11.93 -7.33
C PHE A 49 17.10 -10.56 -7.78
N TRP A 50 16.72 -9.67 -6.86
CA TRP A 50 16.23 -8.32 -7.19
C TRP A 50 17.27 -7.47 -7.91
N GLN A 51 18.53 -7.52 -7.47
CA GLN A 51 19.62 -6.82 -8.13
C GLN A 51 19.83 -7.33 -9.57
N LYS A 52 19.67 -8.64 -9.80
CA LYS A 52 19.78 -9.24 -11.13
C LYS A 52 18.64 -8.82 -12.06
N GLU A 53 17.40 -8.81 -11.57
CA GLU A 53 16.22 -8.44 -12.40
C GLU A 53 16.20 -6.95 -12.74
N GLY A 54 16.81 -6.11 -11.90
CA GLY A 54 16.79 -4.67 -12.04
C GLY A 54 15.41 -4.07 -11.84
N SER A 55 15.36 -2.74 -11.78
CA SER A 55 14.11 -2.00 -11.64
C SER A 55 14.19 -0.67 -12.37
N VAL A 56 13.04 -0.17 -12.79
CA VAL A 56 12.87 1.11 -13.47
C VAL A 56 11.78 1.92 -12.78
N LEU A 57 11.95 3.24 -12.76
CA LEU A 57 10.93 4.19 -12.35
C LEU A 57 10.44 4.95 -13.59
N LEU A 58 9.13 4.90 -13.81
CA LEU A 58 8.47 5.57 -14.92
C LEU A 58 7.72 6.77 -14.37
N GLU A 59 8.08 7.99 -14.80
CA GLU A 59 7.29 9.20 -14.59
C GLU A 59 6.21 9.28 -15.67
N ILE A 60 4.98 9.55 -15.26
CA ILE A 60 3.84 9.67 -16.15
C ILE A 60 3.42 11.14 -16.16
N LYS A 61 3.66 11.81 -17.29
CA LYS A 61 3.21 13.18 -17.51
C LYS A 61 1.83 13.17 -18.13
N LEU A 62 0.91 13.87 -17.46
CA LEU A 62 -0.49 13.92 -17.86
C LEU A 62 -0.71 15.00 -18.93
N PRO A 63 -1.59 14.77 -19.91
CA PRO A 63 -2.03 15.81 -20.83
C PRO A 63 -2.91 16.84 -20.10
N ARG A 64 -3.28 17.91 -20.82
CA ARG A 64 -4.14 18.95 -20.26
C ARG A 64 -5.53 18.47 -19.87
N GLU A 65 -6.09 17.54 -20.61
CA GLU A 65 -7.44 17.04 -20.38
C GLU A 65 -7.44 15.52 -20.47
N ILE A 66 -8.12 14.88 -19.52
CA ILE A 66 -8.39 13.45 -19.54
C ILE A 66 -9.89 13.32 -19.33
N THR A 67 -10.57 12.68 -20.27
CA THR A 67 -12.03 12.48 -20.23
C THR A 67 -12.43 11.07 -19.80
N LYS A 68 -11.45 10.18 -19.65
CA LYS A 68 -11.64 8.77 -19.26
C LYS A 68 -12.04 8.67 -17.79
N SER A 69 -12.96 7.75 -17.51
CA SER A 69 -13.32 7.41 -16.12
C SER A 69 -12.27 6.49 -15.48
N PRO A 70 -12.28 6.36 -14.13
CA PRO A 70 -11.39 5.44 -13.42
C PRO A 70 -11.49 3.98 -13.89
N LEU A 71 -12.59 3.59 -14.54
CA LEU A 71 -12.74 2.29 -15.20
C LEU A 71 -11.60 2.02 -16.22
N ALA A 72 -11.10 3.04 -16.91
CA ALA A 72 -9.96 2.87 -17.81
C ALA A 72 -8.69 2.45 -17.05
N MET A 73 -8.50 2.96 -15.83
CA MET A 73 -7.40 2.55 -14.97
C MET A 73 -7.59 1.12 -14.43
N GLU A 74 -8.82 0.66 -14.23
CA GLU A 74 -9.11 -0.73 -13.87
C GLU A 74 -8.56 -1.70 -14.92
N VAL A 75 -8.71 -1.38 -16.21
CA VAL A 75 -8.15 -2.17 -17.33
C VAL A 75 -6.63 -2.18 -17.28
N VAL A 76 -6.00 -1.01 -17.09
CA VAL A 76 -4.53 -0.90 -16.97
C VAL A 76 -4.01 -1.73 -15.80
N LEU A 77 -4.60 -1.58 -14.61
CA LEU A 77 -4.19 -2.29 -13.41
C LEU A 77 -4.45 -3.80 -13.50
N GLY A 78 -5.43 -4.24 -14.29
CA GLY A 78 -5.62 -5.65 -14.62
C GLY A 78 -4.35 -6.31 -15.17
N ALA A 79 -3.57 -5.59 -15.98
CA ALA A 79 -2.29 -6.09 -16.50
C ALA A 79 -1.21 -6.28 -15.43
N PHE A 80 -1.33 -5.60 -14.28
CA PHE A 80 -0.40 -5.71 -13.16
C PHE A 80 -0.67 -6.97 -12.32
N HIS A 81 -1.74 -7.72 -12.60
CA HIS A 81 -2.07 -8.98 -11.92
C HIS A 81 -1.16 -10.13 -12.37
N GLN A 82 0.15 -9.99 -12.13
CA GLN A 82 1.20 -10.92 -12.51
C GLN A 82 1.53 -11.89 -11.36
N GLY A 83 0.88 -13.04 -11.35
CA GLY A 83 1.09 -14.07 -10.32
C GLY A 83 2.39 -14.88 -10.46
N GLY A 84 3.12 -14.75 -11.57
CA GLY A 84 4.31 -15.59 -11.87
C GLY A 84 5.51 -15.36 -10.94
N GLY A 85 6.45 -16.31 -10.94
CA GLY A 85 7.81 -16.10 -10.42
C GLY A 85 8.21 -16.92 -9.18
N GLU A 86 7.28 -17.43 -8.38
CA GLU A 86 7.58 -18.10 -7.10
C GLU A 86 6.89 -19.47 -6.92
N THR A 87 6.80 -20.26 -7.99
CA THR A 87 5.95 -21.48 -8.05
C THR A 87 6.33 -22.56 -7.04
N THR A 88 7.62 -22.76 -6.78
CA THR A 88 8.13 -23.82 -5.89
C THR A 88 8.84 -23.26 -4.66
N TRP A 89 8.93 -24.04 -3.59
CA TRP A 89 9.76 -23.67 -2.43
C TRP A 89 11.25 -23.50 -2.79
N ILE A 90 11.75 -24.26 -3.78
CA ILE A 90 13.13 -24.12 -4.30
C ILE A 90 13.31 -22.75 -4.95
N ASP A 91 12.35 -22.32 -5.78
CA ASP A 91 12.38 -20.99 -6.37
C ASP A 91 12.39 -19.90 -5.28
N ARG A 92 11.56 -20.05 -4.23
CA ARG A 92 11.43 -19.06 -3.14
C ARG A 92 12.66 -18.97 -2.23
N ILE A 93 13.17 -20.12 -1.79
CA ILE A 93 14.19 -20.22 -0.75
C ILE A 93 15.60 -20.26 -1.35
N TRP A 94 15.84 -21.15 -2.31
CA TRP A 94 17.18 -21.40 -2.87
C TRP A 94 17.52 -20.41 -3.99
N LYS A 95 16.59 -20.17 -4.92
CA LYS A 95 16.82 -19.20 -6.00
C LYS A 95 16.47 -17.77 -5.59
N GLY A 96 15.82 -17.58 -4.43
CA GLY A 96 15.43 -16.26 -3.93
C GLY A 96 14.38 -15.55 -4.78
N LYS A 97 13.66 -16.26 -5.66
CA LYS A 97 12.66 -15.64 -6.52
C LYS A 97 11.49 -15.15 -5.67
N THR A 98 11.03 -13.96 -6.02
CA THR A 98 9.87 -13.33 -5.42
C THR A 98 8.82 -13.04 -6.46
N ARG A 99 7.55 -13.07 -6.06
CA ARG A 99 6.46 -12.58 -6.89
C ARG A 99 6.69 -11.10 -7.22
N SER A 100 6.41 -10.71 -8.45
CA SER A 100 6.60 -9.34 -8.92
C SER A 100 5.65 -8.41 -8.15
N TRP A 101 6.15 -7.28 -7.69
CA TRP A 101 5.33 -6.23 -7.11
C TRP A 101 5.62 -4.91 -7.82
N PHE A 102 4.68 -3.98 -7.72
CA PHE A 102 4.72 -2.69 -8.36
C PHE A 102 4.47 -1.61 -7.32
N SER A 103 4.94 -0.40 -7.59
CA SER A 103 4.70 0.77 -6.75
C SER A 103 3.98 1.82 -7.59
N LEU A 104 2.78 2.20 -7.17
CA LEU A 104 2.02 3.31 -7.75
C LEU A 104 2.21 4.50 -6.80
N GLU A 105 2.76 5.60 -7.32
CA GLU A 105 3.25 6.70 -6.49
C GLU A 105 2.64 8.03 -6.93
N ILE A 106 2.14 8.79 -5.95
CA ILE A 106 1.67 10.16 -6.12
C ILE A 106 2.54 11.02 -5.22
N VAL A 107 3.29 11.93 -5.83
CA VAL A 107 4.36 12.66 -5.14
C VAL A 107 4.16 14.15 -5.36
N SER A 108 4.26 14.93 -4.29
CA SER A 108 4.38 16.38 -4.35
C SER A 108 5.78 16.79 -3.93
N LEU A 109 6.50 17.39 -4.86
CA LEU A 109 7.82 18.00 -4.63
C LEU A 109 7.65 19.52 -4.63
N GLY A 110 7.51 20.12 -3.46
CA GLY A 110 7.28 21.57 -3.33
C GLY A 110 6.01 22.07 -4.03
N GLY A 111 4.95 21.25 -4.07
CA GLY A 111 3.67 21.57 -4.71
C GLY A 111 3.52 21.00 -6.13
N ASN A 112 4.60 20.55 -6.76
CA ASN A 112 4.53 19.92 -8.08
C ASN A 112 4.11 18.45 -7.95
N VAL A 113 2.87 18.17 -8.35
CA VAL A 113 2.29 16.82 -8.27
C VAL A 113 2.74 16.00 -9.47
N ARG A 114 3.30 14.81 -9.20
CA ARG A 114 3.85 13.88 -10.18
C ARG A 114 3.37 12.47 -9.90
N PHE A 115 3.12 11.73 -10.97
CA PHE A 115 2.73 10.33 -10.93
C PHE A 115 3.91 9.46 -11.34
N PHE A 116 4.18 8.40 -10.57
CA PHE A 116 5.22 7.44 -10.90
C PHE A 116 4.73 6.01 -10.78
N ILE A 117 5.28 5.14 -11.63
CA ILE A 117 5.15 3.70 -11.52
C ILE A 117 6.54 3.08 -11.44
N TRP A 118 6.83 2.39 -10.35
CA TRP A 118 8.03 1.57 -10.22
C TRP A 118 7.73 0.12 -10.55
N THR A 119 8.61 -0.51 -11.31
CA THR A 119 8.46 -1.89 -11.76
C THR A 119 9.81 -2.55 -12.05
N GLN A 120 9.79 -3.87 -12.26
CA GLN A 120 10.93 -4.64 -12.77
C GLN A 120 11.10 -4.42 -14.28
N LEU A 121 12.33 -4.44 -14.79
CA LEU A 121 12.64 -4.13 -16.19
C LEU A 121 11.82 -4.96 -17.19
N LYS A 122 11.60 -6.25 -16.90
CA LYS A 122 10.82 -7.15 -17.77
C LYS A 122 9.37 -6.74 -17.99
N HIS A 123 8.79 -5.96 -17.08
CA HIS A 123 7.38 -5.55 -17.15
C HIS A 123 7.18 -4.18 -17.80
N ARG A 124 8.27 -3.42 -18.03
CA ARG A 124 8.22 -2.06 -18.58
C ARG A 124 7.38 -1.98 -19.86
N ASN A 125 7.73 -2.76 -20.88
CA ASN A 125 7.08 -2.69 -22.19
C ASN A 125 5.59 -3.04 -22.11
N ASN A 126 5.22 -4.00 -21.26
CA ASN A 126 3.83 -4.37 -21.06
C ASN A 126 3.06 -3.23 -20.38
N ILE A 127 3.62 -2.65 -19.32
CA ILE A 127 2.99 -1.53 -18.59
C ILE A 127 2.80 -0.31 -19.50
N GLU A 128 3.84 0.08 -20.24
CA GLU A 128 3.75 1.20 -21.18
C GLU A 128 2.66 0.96 -22.23
N ALA A 129 2.63 -0.22 -22.85
CA ALA A 129 1.61 -0.57 -23.83
C ALA A 129 0.18 -0.51 -23.26
N GLN A 130 -0.01 -0.98 -22.02
CA GLN A 130 -1.32 -0.97 -21.37
C GLN A 130 -1.78 0.44 -21.03
N ILE A 131 -0.88 1.29 -20.52
CA ILE A 131 -1.18 2.69 -20.26
C ILE A 131 -1.54 3.42 -21.56
N TYR A 132 -0.71 3.31 -22.61
CA TYR A 132 -0.99 3.94 -23.91
C TYR A 132 -2.30 3.45 -24.54
N SER A 133 -2.71 2.20 -24.29
CA SER A 133 -3.98 1.67 -24.82
C SER A 133 -5.22 2.40 -24.28
N GLN A 134 -5.16 2.87 -23.03
CA GLN A 134 -6.27 3.56 -22.37
C GLN A 134 -6.09 5.08 -22.36
N TYR A 135 -4.84 5.54 -22.30
CA TYR A 135 -4.41 6.92 -22.21
C TYR A 135 -3.35 7.22 -23.28
N PRO A 136 -3.73 7.34 -24.56
CA PRO A 136 -2.77 7.55 -25.65
C PRO A 136 -2.04 8.90 -25.60
N GLU A 137 -2.57 9.86 -24.84
CA GLU A 137 -2.05 11.23 -24.76
C GLU A 137 -1.06 11.46 -23.61
N VAL A 138 -0.87 10.48 -22.72
CA VAL A 138 0.13 10.59 -21.64
C VAL A 138 1.53 10.39 -22.19
N GLU A 139 2.53 11.02 -21.59
CA GLU A 139 3.94 10.77 -21.92
C GLU A 139 4.60 10.00 -20.78
N ILE A 140 5.27 8.90 -21.11
CA ILE A 140 5.95 8.05 -20.13
C ILE A 140 7.46 8.22 -20.29
N TYR A 141 8.12 8.63 -19.21
CA TYR A 141 9.57 8.82 -19.17
C TYR A 141 10.22 7.89 -18.15
N GLU A 142 11.30 7.22 -18.54
CA GLU A 142 12.19 6.61 -17.57
C GLU A 142 13.01 7.70 -16.89
N VAL A 143 12.95 7.74 -15.55
CA VAL A 143 13.61 8.77 -14.75
C VAL A 143 14.46 8.17 -13.66
N GLU A 144 15.42 8.96 -13.19
CA GLU A 144 16.13 8.63 -11.97
C GLU A 144 15.18 8.70 -10.76
N ASP A 145 15.41 7.82 -9.78
CA ASP A 145 14.55 7.74 -8.59
C ASP A 145 14.59 9.05 -7.78
N TYR A 146 13.47 9.79 -7.79
CA TYR A 146 13.31 11.07 -7.10
C TYR A 146 13.53 10.97 -5.59
N ALA A 147 13.44 9.77 -5.00
CA ALA A 147 13.68 9.56 -3.59
C ALA A 147 15.18 9.48 -3.22
N LYS A 148 16.09 9.42 -4.21
CA LYS A 148 17.55 9.37 -3.97
C LYS A 148 18.08 10.54 -3.14
N PRO A 149 17.74 11.81 -3.43
CA PRO A 149 18.24 12.97 -2.69
C PRO A 149 17.73 13.03 -1.25
N PHE A 150 16.64 12.33 -0.93
CA PHE A 150 16.15 12.27 0.44
C PHE A 150 17.12 11.50 1.32
N TYR A 151 17.57 12.16 2.38
CA TYR A 151 18.33 11.58 3.48
C TYR A 151 17.71 12.03 4.80
N TYR A 152 18.03 11.34 5.89
CA TYR A 152 17.65 11.78 7.22
C TYR A 152 18.88 12.27 7.96
N ASN A 153 18.84 13.51 8.44
CA ASN A 153 19.80 14.03 9.40
C ASN A 153 19.04 14.74 10.52
N LYS A 154 19.25 14.25 11.74
CA LYS A 154 18.60 14.77 12.96
C LYS A 154 18.72 16.28 13.11
N ASN A 155 19.73 16.95 12.57
CA ASN A 155 19.88 18.39 12.74
C ASN A 155 19.31 19.22 11.58
N VAL A 156 19.01 18.59 10.45
CA VAL A 156 18.64 19.30 9.21
C VAL A 156 17.16 19.13 8.91
N ASN A 157 16.66 17.90 8.93
CA ASN A 157 15.32 17.59 8.46
C ASN A 157 14.52 16.73 9.43
N GLN A 158 13.21 16.77 9.22
CA GLN A 158 12.22 16.03 9.98
C GLN A 158 11.43 15.16 9.00
N ILE A 159 11.24 13.89 9.38
CA ILE A 159 10.50 12.91 8.60
C ILE A 159 9.31 12.43 9.42
N TRP A 160 8.15 12.43 8.79
CA TRP A 160 6.99 11.70 9.26
C TRP A 160 6.64 10.60 8.26
N ALA A 161 6.20 9.45 8.77
CA ALA A 161 5.72 8.35 7.95
C ALA A 161 4.52 7.67 8.61
N ALA A 162 3.65 7.12 7.79
CA ALA A 162 2.59 6.23 8.22
C ALA A 162 2.39 5.14 7.18
N GLU A 163 2.04 3.94 7.63
CA GLU A 163 1.34 2.97 6.80
C GLU A 163 -0.16 3.16 7.02
N PHE A 164 -0.97 2.60 6.12
CA PHE A 164 -2.41 2.54 6.30
C PHE A 164 -2.86 1.10 6.47
N ALA A 165 -3.83 0.90 7.34
CA ALA A 165 -4.53 -0.36 7.51
C ALA A 165 -6.04 -0.15 7.28
N LEU A 166 -6.74 -1.24 7.01
CA LEU A 166 -8.20 -1.21 6.90
C LEU A 166 -8.86 -1.03 8.28
N THR A 167 -9.99 -0.34 8.32
CA THR A 167 -10.79 -0.14 9.54
C THR A 167 -11.61 -1.38 9.88
N LYS A 168 -12.13 -2.06 8.85
CA LYS A 168 -12.90 -3.32 8.91
C LYS A 168 -12.11 -4.48 8.27
N PRO A 169 -12.56 -5.74 8.43
CA PRO A 169 -11.94 -6.89 7.77
C PRO A 169 -11.85 -6.74 6.24
N ASP A 170 -10.80 -7.32 5.65
CA ASP A 170 -10.44 -7.26 4.23
C ASP A 170 -11.57 -7.54 3.23
N PRO A 171 -12.57 -8.41 3.50
CA PRO A 171 -13.69 -8.61 2.57
C PRO A 171 -14.51 -7.36 2.27
N TYR A 172 -14.67 -6.46 3.25
CA TYR A 172 -15.44 -5.24 3.04
C TYR A 172 -14.64 -4.32 2.11
N PRO A 173 -15.18 -3.93 0.94
CA PRO A 173 -14.47 -3.02 0.06
C PRO A 173 -14.45 -1.61 0.65
N ILE A 174 -13.56 -0.74 0.17
CA ILE A 174 -13.68 0.71 0.36
C ILE A 174 -14.78 1.29 -0.54
N LYS A 175 -15.11 2.57 -0.33
CA LYS A 175 -15.98 3.29 -1.27
C LYS A 175 -15.26 3.46 -2.61
N THR A 176 -15.86 3.00 -3.70
CA THR A 176 -15.24 2.99 -5.04
C THR A 176 -15.81 4.07 -5.96
N TYR A 177 -15.17 4.29 -7.10
CA TYR A 177 -15.65 5.25 -8.12
C TYR A 177 -17.09 4.97 -8.59
N VAL A 178 -17.54 3.71 -8.55
CA VAL A 178 -18.92 3.30 -8.87
C VAL A 178 -19.90 3.90 -7.86
N ASP A 179 -19.53 3.93 -6.58
CA ASP A 179 -20.37 4.51 -5.52
C ASP A 179 -20.43 6.05 -5.61
N TYR A 180 -19.50 6.67 -6.35
CA TYR A 180 -19.51 8.08 -6.73
C TYR A 180 -20.26 8.35 -8.05
N GLY A 181 -20.72 7.30 -8.74
CA GLY A 181 -21.45 7.42 -10.01
C GLY A 181 -20.55 7.76 -11.21
N LEU A 182 -19.24 7.55 -11.10
CA LEU A 182 -18.28 7.79 -12.19
C LEU A 182 -18.30 6.72 -13.27
N ASP A 183 -18.97 5.59 -13.01
CA ASP A 183 -19.26 4.53 -13.98
C ASP A 183 -20.29 4.96 -15.04
N LYS A 184 -21.13 5.95 -14.71
CA LYS A 184 -22.20 6.47 -15.59
C LYS A 184 -21.74 7.58 -16.52
N ASP A 185 -20.45 7.94 -16.46
CA ASP A 185 -19.83 9.02 -17.21
C ASP A 185 -20.70 10.31 -17.26
N PRO A 186 -21.04 10.90 -16.10
CA PRO A 186 -21.79 12.15 -16.10
C PRO A 186 -20.97 13.26 -16.78
N LYS A 187 -21.63 14.34 -17.22
CA LYS A 187 -20.91 15.51 -17.77
C LYS A 187 -19.83 15.95 -16.78
N GLU A 188 -18.65 16.34 -17.30
CA GLU A 188 -17.48 16.69 -16.49
C GLU A 188 -17.83 17.62 -15.31
N GLU A 189 -18.63 18.66 -15.52
CA GLU A 189 -19.04 19.61 -14.48
C GLU A 189 -19.71 18.98 -13.24
N PHE A 190 -20.34 17.81 -13.39
CA PHE A 190 -21.05 17.10 -12.31
C PHE A 190 -20.27 15.90 -11.76
N LYS A 191 -19.10 15.57 -12.31
CA LYS A 191 -18.29 14.45 -11.80
C LYS A 191 -17.72 14.83 -10.45
N ILE A 192 -17.97 13.98 -9.45
CA ILE A 192 -17.37 14.09 -8.12
C ILE A 192 -16.29 13.02 -8.04
N ASP A 193 -15.07 13.42 -8.38
CA ASP A 193 -13.93 12.50 -8.36
C ASP A 193 -13.28 12.45 -6.98
N PRO A 194 -13.26 11.28 -6.31
CA PRO A 194 -12.64 11.16 -5.00
C PRO A 194 -11.14 11.46 -5.04
N ILE A 195 -10.36 11.32 -6.12
CA ILE A 195 -8.92 11.63 -6.03
C ILE A 195 -8.62 13.14 -5.95
N THR A 196 -9.56 13.99 -6.38
CA THR A 196 -9.35 15.45 -6.54
C THR A 196 -8.89 16.15 -5.26
N PRO A 197 -9.51 15.94 -4.07
CA PRO A 197 -9.06 16.61 -2.84
C PRO A 197 -7.63 16.23 -2.43
N MET A 198 -7.18 15.01 -2.73
CA MET A 198 -5.80 14.59 -2.49
C MET A 198 -4.84 15.38 -3.38
N ILE A 199 -5.18 15.52 -4.65
CA ILE A 199 -4.35 16.20 -5.64
C ILE A 199 -4.28 17.71 -5.38
N GLU A 200 -5.40 18.34 -5.01
CA GLU A 200 -5.43 19.74 -4.60
C GLU A 200 -4.60 20.00 -3.35
N PHE A 201 -4.73 19.13 -2.33
CA PHE A 201 -3.89 19.22 -1.14
C PHE A 201 -2.40 19.10 -1.50
N LEU A 202 -2.02 18.09 -2.28
CA LEU A 202 -0.65 17.88 -2.73
C LEU A 202 -0.14 19.07 -3.58
N GLY A 203 -1.00 19.69 -4.37
CA GLY A 203 -0.69 20.89 -5.14
C GLY A 203 -0.51 22.15 -4.31
N SER A 204 -1.20 22.24 -3.16
CA SER A 204 -1.11 23.38 -2.24
C SER A 204 0.19 23.42 -1.42
N ILE A 205 0.99 22.35 -1.48
CA ILE A 205 2.22 22.23 -0.70
C ILE A 205 3.25 23.25 -1.18
N THR A 206 3.90 23.94 -0.25
CA THR A 206 4.90 24.97 -0.55
C THR A 206 6.30 24.38 -0.77
N GLU A 207 7.18 25.17 -1.36
CA GLU A 207 8.57 24.80 -1.58
C GLU A 207 9.29 24.42 -0.27
N GLY A 208 10.12 23.37 -0.31
CA GLY A 208 10.81 22.81 0.86
C GLY A 208 10.03 21.71 1.60
N HIS A 209 8.77 21.46 1.21
CA HIS A 209 7.98 20.34 1.69
C HIS A 209 7.86 19.27 0.60
N ASN A 210 8.05 18.00 0.98
CA ASN A 210 7.91 16.87 0.08
C ASN A 210 6.95 15.86 0.70
N ILE A 211 5.85 15.57 -0.01
CA ILE A 211 4.87 14.56 0.41
C ILE A 211 4.83 13.47 -0.64
N CYS A 212 4.84 12.23 -0.18
CA CYS A 212 5.14 11.06 -0.98
C CYS A 212 4.16 9.95 -0.59
N ILE A 213 3.16 9.68 -1.44
CA ILE A 213 2.20 8.59 -1.24
C ILE A 213 2.61 7.43 -2.13
N GLN A 214 2.68 6.24 -1.56
CA GLN A 214 3.10 5.04 -2.25
C GLN A 214 2.14 3.88 -1.97
N ILE A 215 1.59 3.32 -3.04
CA ILE A 215 0.66 2.20 -3.05
C ILE A 215 1.41 1.01 -3.67
N LEU A 216 1.82 0.07 -2.84
CA LEU A 216 2.52 -1.13 -3.27
C LEU A 216 1.51 -2.23 -3.54
N ILE A 217 1.52 -2.77 -4.75
CA ILE A 217 0.57 -3.78 -5.20
C ILE A 217 1.29 -5.03 -5.70
N ARG A 218 0.62 -6.16 -5.56
CA ARG A 218 1.08 -7.44 -6.07
C ARG A 218 -0.11 -8.36 -6.27
N ALA A 219 -0.12 -9.17 -7.32
CA ALA A 219 -1.18 -10.15 -7.55
C ALA A 219 -1.41 -11.01 -6.29
N HIS A 220 -2.66 -11.06 -5.82
CA HIS A 220 -3.02 -11.89 -4.67
C HIS A 220 -2.92 -13.38 -5.05
N LYS A 221 -2.49 -14.21 -4.11
CA LYS A 221 -2.43 -15.66 -4.29
C LYS A 221 -2.83 -16.36 -2.99
N LYS A 222 -3.50 -17.50 -3.16
CA LYS A 222 -3.76 -18.47 -2.09
C LYS A 222 -2.47 -18.78 -1.34
N ARG A 223 -2.49 -18.58 -0.02
CA ARG A 223 -1.31 -18.63 0.84
C ARG A 223 -0.81 -20.07 0.95
N ARG A 224 0.48 -20.31 0.70
CA ARG A 224 1.16 -21.61 0.86
C ARG A 224 2.14 -21.52 2.02
N LEU A 225 1.86 -22.19 3.15
CA LEU A 225 2.83 -22.29 4.25
C LEU A 225 3.97 -23.24 3.89
N PHE A 226 3.63 -24.41 3.37
CA PHE A 226 4.53 -25.38 2.73
C PHE A 226 3.77 -26.05 1.57
N ASP A 227 4.43 -26.29 0.45
CA ASP A 227 3.82 -26.97 -0.71
C ASP A 227 3.49 -28.46 -0.42
N LEU A 228 3.76 -28.95 0.79
CA LEU A 228 3.58 -30.36 1.21
C LEU A 228 2.16 -30.72 1.65
N PHE A 229 1.40 -29.78 2.21
CA PHE A 229 0.06 -30.06 2.75
C PHE A 229 -0.95 -29.36 1.86
N GLY A 230 -1.67 -30.17 1.07
CA GLY A 230 -2.38 -29.78 -0.15
C GLY A 230 -3.64 -28.92 0.01
N GLU A 231 -3.84 -28.23 1.13
CA GLU A 231 -5.04 -27.42 1.31
C GLU A 231 -4.80 -25.95 0.95
N LYS A 232 -5.62 -25.48 0.01
CA LYS A 232 -5.64 -24.12 -0.51
C LYS A 232 -6.86 -23.41 0.09
N GLU A 233 -6.79 -22.95 1.32
CA GLU A 233 -7.82 -22.02 1.83
C GLU A 233 -7.55 -20.62 1.28
N ASP A 234 -8.60 -19.98 0.78
CA ASP A 234 -8.57 -18.61 0.31
C ASP A 234 -9.12 -17.73 1.41
N SER A 235 -8.23 -17.21 2.28
CA SER A 235 -8.67 -16.44 3.44
C SER A 235 -9.59 -15.29 3.04
N TRP A 236 -9.38 -14.63 1.90
CA TRP A 236 -10.19 -13.47 1.53
C TRP A 236 -11.56 -13.85 0.95
N THR A 237 -11.63 -14.76 -0.04
CA THR A 237 -12.94 -15.15 -0.60
C THR A 237 -13.76 -15.99 0.37
N ASP A 238 -13.12 -16.81 1.21
CA ASP A 238 -13.80 -17.61 2.22
C ASP A 238 -14.28 -16.72 3.38
N GLU A 239 -13.50 -15.71 3.82
CA GLU A 239 -13.97 -14.71 4.78
C GLU A 239 -15.13 -13.88 4.20
N ALA A 240 -15.10 -13.53 2.91
CA ALA A 240 -16.18 -12.77 2.29
C ALA A 240 -17.50 -13.56 2.22
N LYS A 241 -17.43 -14.86 1.88
CA LYS A 241 -18.59 -15.76 1.95
C LYS A 241 -19.11 -15.89 3.38
N LYS A 242 -18.21 -16.08 4.35
CA LYS A 242 -18.59 -16.16 5.76
C LYS A 242 -19.31 -14.89 6.24
N GLN A 243 -18.82 -13.71 5.88
CA GLN A 243 -19.48 -12.43 6.21
C GLN A 243 -20.86 -12.32 5.55
N LYS A 244 -20.99 -12.75 4.29
CA LYS A 244 -22.28 -12.80 3.59
C LYS A 244 -23.25 -13.75 4.28
N ASP A 245 -22.80 -14.95 4.64
CA ASP A 245 -23.61 -15.96 5.31
C ASP A 245 -24.04 -15.49 6.71
N GLU A 246 -23.16 -14.82 7.47
CA GLU A 246 -23.49 -14.20 8.76
C GLU A 246 -24.60 -13.14 8.63
N ILE A 247 -24.59 -12.33 7.57
CA ILE A 247 -25.67 -11.36 7.30
C ILE A 247 -26.97 -12.09 6.98
N ILE A 248 -26.92 -13.14 6.15
CA ILE A 248 -28.09 -13.95 5.78
C ILE A 248 -28.66 -14.70 6.99
N GLU A 249 -27.82 -15.25 7.84
CA GLU A 249 -28.23 -15.94 9.07
C GLU A 249 -28.91 -14.98 10.05
N LYS A 250 -28.37 -13.77 10.24
CA LYS A 250 -29.06 -12.73 11.04
C LYS A 250 -30.45 -12.40 10.51
N LEU A 251 -30.64 -12.41 9.19
CA LEU A 251 -31.95 -12.23 8.58
C LEU A 251 -32.89 -13.43 8.80
N LYS A 252 -32.36 -14.66 8.87
CA LYS A 252 -33.12 -15.88 9.16
C LYS A 252 -33.50 -16.01 10.63
N VAL A 253 -32.63 -15.64 11.57
CA VAL A 253 -32.94 -15.69 13.02
C VAL A 253 -34.15 -14.80 13.35
N ALA A 254 -34.27 -13.63 12.70
CA ALA A 254 -35.45 -12.78 12.83
C ALA A 254 -36.77 -13.45 12.35
N LYS A 255 -36.67 -14.51 11.53
CA LYS A 255 -37.81 -15.30 11.05
C LYS A 255 -38.24 -16.37 12.08
N GLU A 256 -37.30 -16.92 12.84
CA GLU A 256 -37.57 -17.99 13.82
C GLU A 256 -38.23 -17.47 15.11
N GLU A 257 -38.06 -16.18 15.44
CA GLU A 257 -38.79 -15.49 16.52
C GLU A 257 -40.28 -15.17 16.19
N GLY A 258 -40.86 -15.85 15.19
CA GLY A 258 -42.29 -15.76 14.87
C GLY A 258 -42.69 -14.61 13.91
N GLY A 259 -41.72 -13.94 13.29
CA GLY A 259 -41.93 -12.87 12.32
C GLY A 259 -41.79 -13.30 10.85
N PHE A 260 -42.39 -12.53 9.93
CA PHE A 260 -42.10 -12.65 8.49
C PHE A 260 -40.60 -12.46 8.23
N PRO A 261 -40.01 -13.08 7.17
CA PRO A 261 -38.61 -12.84 6.82
C PRO A 261 -38.38 -11.34 6.67
N ARG A 262 -37.48 -10.80 7.49
CA ARG A 262 -37.12 -9.38 7.44
C ARG A 262 -36.55 -9.09 6.06
N ILE A 263 -37.22 -8.21 5.31
CA ILE A 263 -36.66 -7.67 4.08
C ILE A 263 -35.36 -6.97 4.47
N PRO A 264 -34.21 -7.30 3.82
CA PRO A 264 -32.95 -6.65 4.14
C PRO A 264 -33.13 -5.14 4.04
N SER A 265 -32.59 -4.42 5.02
CA SER A 265 -32.54 -2.96 4.91
C SER A 265 -31.72 -2.57 3.68
N LYS A 266 -31.99 -1.39 3.12
CA LYS A 266 -31.24 -0.90 1.95
C LYS A 266 -29.72 -0.97 2.17
N GLY A 267 -29.25 -0.62 3.37
CA GLY A 267 -27.82 -0.71 3.72
C GLY A 267 -27.27 -2.14 3.74
N GLU A 268 -28.05 -3.13 4.22
CA GLU A 268 -27.64 -4.54 4.18
C GLU A 268 -27.60 -5.08 2.75
N SER A 269 -28.59 -4.75 1.93
CA SER A 269 -28.58 -5.08 0.50
C SER A 269 -27.38 -4.48 -0.23
N ASP A 270 -27.08 -3.20 0.03
CA ASP A 270 -25.94 -2.50 -0.57
C ASP A 270 -24.60 -3.14 -0.17
N ILE A 271 -24.46 -3.58 1.09
CA ILE A 271 -23.27 -4.31 1.56
C ILE A 271 -23.13 -5.64 0.83
N ILE A 272 -24.20 -6.43 0.72
CA ILE A 272 -24.15 -7.73 0.03
C ILE A 272 -23.76 -7.54 -1.44
N ALA A 273 -24.38 -6.58 -2.13
CA ALA A 273 -24.05 -6.27 -3.52
C ALA A 273 -22.60 -5.81 -3.68
N SER A 274 -22.10 -4.98 -2.75
CA SER A 274 -20.71 -4.51 -2.76
C SER A 274 -19.70 -5.65 -2.53
N LEU A 275 -20.01 -6.58 -1.62
CA LEU A 275 -19.20 -7.78 -1.38
C LEU A 275 -19.14 -8.69 -2.62
N GLU A 276 -20.30 -8.96 -3.24
CA GLU A 276 -20.35 -9.78 -4.46
C GLU A 276 -19.59 -9.13 -5.62
N ARG A 277 -19.75 -7.81 -5.81
CA ARG A 277 -18.99 -7.05 -6.80
C ARG A 277 -17.49 -7.16 -6.54
N SER A 278 -17.07 -6.98 -5.29
CA SER A 278 -15.66 -7.05 -4.90
C SER A 278 -15.00 -8.40 -5.23
N ILE A 279 -15.67 -9.52 -4.90
CA ILE A 279 -15.18 -10.88 -5.14
C ILE A 279 -15.06 -11.19 -6.64
N SER A 280 -15.86 -10.55 -7.49
CA SER A 280 -15.86 -10.78 -8.94
C SER A 280 -14.65 -10.18 -9.67
N LYS A 281 -13.86 -9.35 -9.00
CA LYS A 281 -12.77 -8.55 -9.57
C LYS A 281 -11.40 -9.12 -9.19
N PHE A 282 -10.35 -8.76 -9.94
CA PHE A 282 -8.99 -9.23 -9.65
C PHE A 282 -8.48 -8.71 -8.29
N PRO A 283 -8.03 -9.58 -7.38
CA PRO A 283 -7.53 -9.20 -6.07
C PRO A 283 -6.01 -8.93 -6.05
N PHE A 284 -5.59 -7.94 -5.26
CA PHE A 284 -4.20 -7.57 -5.05
C PHE A 284 -3.84 -7.54 -3.56
N ASP A 285 -2.69 -8.12 -3.21
CA ASP A 285 -2.03 -7.84 -1.93
C ASP A 285 -1.54 -6.38 -1.98
N CYS A 286 -2.01 -5.54 -1.06
CA CYS A 286 -1.76 -4.11 -1.05
C CYS A 286 -1.07 -3.64 0.24
N GLY A 287 -0.26 -2.59 0.10
CA GLY A 287 0.32 -1.84 1.20
C GLY A 287 0.43 -0.37 0.84
N ILE A 288 -0.24 0.49 1.59
CA ILE A 288 -0.21 1.94 1.35
C ILE A 288 0.62 2.60 2.43
N ARG A 289 1.50 3.52 2.02
CA ARG A 289 2.28 4.34 2.93
C ARG A 289 2.41 5.77 2.45
N ALA A 290 2.57 6.67 3.39
CA ALA A 290 2.88 8.05 3.13
C ALA A 290 4.14 8.46 3.87
N ILE A 291 4.97 9.27 3.22
CA ILE A 291 6.11 9.95 3.82
C ILE A 291 5.97 11.45 3.61
N TYR A 292 6.29 12.21 4.65
CA TYR A 292 6.40 13.65 4.61
C TYR A 292 7.79 14.06 5.12
N ILE A 293 8.54 14.78 4.28
CA ILE A 293 9.90 15.26 4.56
C ILE A 293 9.95 16.75 4.35
N ALA A 294 10.48 17.47 5.33
CA ALA A 294 10.81 18.88 5.20
C ALA A 294 12.01 19.21 6.11
N ASP A 295 12.66 20.33 5.84
CA ASP A 295 13.66 20.89 6.75
C ASP A 295 13.01 21.24 8.09
N LYS A 296 13.76 21.17 9.18
CA LYS A 296 13.21 21.29 10.54
C LYS A 296 12.54 22.62 10.83
N ASP A 297 13.06 23.69 10.28
CA ASP A 297 12.53 25.05 10.35
C ASP A 297 11.24 25.22 9.56
N LYS A 298 11.09 24.48 8.45
CA LYS A 298 9.90 24.51 7.59
C LYS A 298 8.85 23.48 7.98
N PHE A 299 9.21 22.44 8.73
CA PHE A 299 8.32 21.30 8.99
C PHE A 299 7.01 21.75 9.66
N ASN A 300 5.92 21.65 8.90
CA ASN A 300 4.58 21.95 9.38
C ASN A 300 3.80 20.65 9.70
N PRO A 301 3.47 20.36 10.97
CA PRO A 301 2.66 19.20 11.34
C PRO A 301 1.23 19.20 10.76
N ALA A 302 0.68 20.36 10.37
CA ALA A 302 -0.65 20.43 9.77
C ALA A 302 -0.76 19.62 8.46
N ASN A 303 0.35 19.52 7.71
CA ASN A 303 0.43 18.70 6.49
C ASN A 303 0.21 17.20 6.79
N ILE A 304 0.54 16.73 8.00
CA ILE A 304 0.23 15.36 8.42
C ILE A 304 -1.29 15.15 8.46
N GLY A 305 -2.02 16.12 9.03
CA GLY A 305 -3.48 16.12 9.04
C GLY A 305 -4.07 16.12 7.64
N GLY A 306 -3.48 16.86 6.71
CA GLY A 306 -3.87 16.86 5.29
C GLY A 306 -3.69 15.50 4.61
N VAL A 307 -2.54 14.84 4.80
CA VAL A 307 -2.30 13.48 4.29
C VAL A 307 -3.32 12.49 4.86
N LEU A 308 -3.55 12.51 6.17
CA LEU A 308 -4.51 11.62 6.82
C LEU A 308 -5.98 11.94 6.43
N GLY A 309 -6.27 13.21 6.14
CA GLY A 309 -7.57 13.65 5.65
C GLY A 309 -7.85 13.16 4.23
N SER A 310 -6.83 13.16 3.36
CA SER A 310 -6.96 12.77 1.95
C SER A 310 -7.44 11.33 1.74
N VAL A 311 -7.19 10.42 2.69
CA VAL A 311 -7.65 9.03 2.56
C VAL A 311 -9.07 8.81 3.10
N LYS A 312 -9.65 9.78 3.82
CA LYS A 312 -10.98 9.62 4.45
C LYS A 312 -12.12 9.57 3.44
N GLN A 313 -11.96 10.18 2.27
CA GLN A 313 -12.97 10.17 1.20
C GLN A 313 -13.32 8.76 0.73
N TYR A 314 -12.37 7.82 0.80
CA TYR A 314 -12.61 6.42 0.44
C TYR A 314 -13.33 5.62 1.53
N SER A 315 -13.61 6.25 2.69
CA SER A 315 -14.19 5.58 3.84
C SER A 315 -15.72 5.74 3.85
N SER A 316 -16.42 4.70 4.27
CA SER A 316 -17.86 4.73 4.53
C SER A 316 -18.18 4.07 5.86
N LEU A 317 -19.28 4.47 6.50
CA LEU A 317 -19.73 3.86 7.75
C LEU A 317 -20.19 2.40 7.53
N ASN A 318 -20.73 2.10 6.34
CA ASN A 318 -21.22 0.76 5.98
C ASN A 318 -20.10 -0.10 5.38
N LEU A 319 -19.22 0.51 4.58
CA LEU A 319 -18.08 -0.17 3.95
C LEU A 319 -16.79 0.00 4.77
N ASN A 320 -15.64 -0.29 4.17
CA ASN A 320 -14.32 -0.15 4.79
C ASN A 320 -13.76 1.26 4.62
N GLY A 321 -12.57 1.48 5.17
CA GLY A 321 -11.82 2.72 5.05
C GLY A 321 -10.38 2.56 5.52
N PHE A 322 -9.60 3.64 5.40
CA PHE A 322 -8.20 3.63 5.79
C PHE A 322 -8.00 4.30 7.15
N LYS A 323 -7.16 3.69 7.99
CA LYS A 323 -6.65 4.28 9.23
C LYS A 323 -5.12 4.27 9.25
N PRO A 324 -4.47 5.30 9.81
CA PRO A 324 -3.03 5.28 10.02
C PRO A 324 -2.64 4.12 10.94
N ALA A 325 -1.55 3.44 10.60
CA ALA A 325 -1.01 2.32 11.34
C ALA A 325 0.52 2.27 11.18
N GLY A 326 1.24 1.81 12.21
CA GLY A 326 2.68 1.60 12.10
C GLY A 326 3.50 2.88 12.10
N TRP A 327 4.82 2.71 12.10
CA TRP A 327 5.79 3.79 12.13
C TRP A 327 5.55 4.78 13.26
N PHE A 328 5.25 6.03 12.93
CA PHE A 328 5.14 7.13 13.88
C PHE A 328 3.77 7.23 14.53
N THR A 329 2.77 6.47 14.05
CA THR A 329 1.38 6.54 14.52
C THR A 329 1.11 5.66 15.72
N ASP A 330 2.04 4.75 16.04
CA ASP A 330 1.92 3.76 17.13
C ASP A 330 2.51 4.27 18.48
N PHE A 331 2.88 5.55 18.56
CA PHE A 331 3.41 6.21 19.76
C PHE A 331 2.29 6.95 20.50
N ASN A 332 1.63 6.25 21.40
CA ASN A 332 0.53 6.76 22.23
C ASN A 332 1.02 7.40 23.54
N TYR A 333 2.22 7.07 24.01
CA TYR A 333 2.70 7.45 25.33
C TYR A 333 4.14 8.00 25.33
N PRO A 334 4.48 8.98 26.20
CA PRO A 334 5.81 9.58 26.24
C PRO A 334 6.96 8.59 26.49
N TRP A 335 6.74 7.57 27.33
CA TRP A 335 7.77 6.56 27.63
C TRP A 335 8.10 5.64 26.44
N GLN A 336 7.26 5.60 25.41
CA GLN A 336 7.60 4.87 24.19
C GLN A 336 8.74 5.55 23.43
N GLU A 337 8.99 6.83 23.69
CA GLU A 337 10.12 7.57 23.13
C GLU A 337 11.44 7.37 23.91
N TRP A 338 11.41 6.66 25.04
CA TRP A 338 12.64 6.30 25.75
C TRP A 338 13.65 5.65 24.80
N PHE A 339 14.92 6.08 24.92
CA PHE A 339 16.04 5.69 24.06
C PHE A 339 15.94 6.14 22.59
N GLY A 340 15.19 7.22 22.31
CA GLY A 340 15.14 7.88 21.01
C GLY A 340 14.57 6.99 19.90
N LYS A 341 13.53 6.19 20.20
CA LYS A 341 13.01 5.20 19.24
C LYS A 341 12.50 5.81 17.94
N LYS A 342 11.80 6.96 18.00
CA LYS A 342 11.33 7.67 16.79
C LYS A 342 12.50 8.05 15.88
N GLU A 343 13.57 8.59 16.45
CA GLU A 343 14.78 8.98 15.71
C GLU A 343 15.44 7.79 15.00
N LYS A 344 15.39 6.60 15.61
CA LYS A 344 15.91 5.35 15.00
C LYS A 344 14.98 4.78 13.92
N LEU A 345 13.69 5.15 13.92
CA LEU A 345 12.71 4.70 12.93
C LEU A 345 12.71 5.58 11.67
N MET A 346 13.00 6.89 11.79
CA MET A 346 13.07 7.82 10.63
C MET A 346 13.95 7.33 9.48
N PRO A 347 15.23 6.96 9.70
CA PRO A 347 16.06 6.48 8.60
C PRO A 347 15.56 5.15 8.04
N ARG A 348 14.95 4.29 8.87
CA ARG A 348 14.38 3.01 8.44
C ARG A 348 13.12 3.19 7.59
N ALA A 349 12.26 4.15 7.94
CA ALA A 349 11.05 4.47 7.18
C ALA A 349 11.44 4.95 5.77
N LEU A 350 12.41 5.86 5.73
CA LEU A 350 12.95 6.38 4.49
C LEU A 350 13.61 5.28 3.65
N GLU A 351 14.41 4.40 4.26
CA GLU A 351 15.05 3.28 3.56
C GLU A 351 14.03 2.30 2.97
N GLU A 352 13.02 1.89 3.74
CA GLU A 352 11.97 0.98 3.26
C GLU A 352 11.18 1.60 2.11
N TYR A 353 10.93 2.92 2.17
CA TYR A 353 10.30 3.70 1.11
C TYR A 353 11.13 3.73 -0.17
N LYS A 354 12.40 4.16 -0.09
CA LYS A 354 13.34 4.23 -1.22
C LYS A 354 13.49 2.87 -1.90
N LEU A 355 13.63 1.82 -1.11
CA LEU A 355 13.81 0.46 -1.60
C LEU A 355 12.51 -0.20 -2.05
N ARG A 356 11.36 0.47 -1.89
CA ARG A 356 10.02 -0.06 -2.23
C ARG A 356 9.77 -1.43 -1.57
N ARG A 357 10.36 -1.63 -0.38
CA ARG A 357 10.26 -2.85 0.41
C ARG A 357 9.04 -2.75 1.32
N TYR A 358 8.12 -3.69 1.13
CA TYR A 358 6.95 -3.88 1.99
C TYR A 358 6.67 -5.36 2.18
N PHE A 359 6.41 -6.08 1.08
CA PHE A 359 6.11 -7.52 1.12
C PHE A 359 7.27 -8.37 1.67
N TYR A 360 8.51 -7.92 1.43
CA TYR A 360 9.75 -8.61 1.79
C TYR A 360 10.62 -7.79 2.76
N SER A 361 10.00 -6.88 3.53
CA SER A 361 10.70 -6.08 4.53
C SER A 361 11.30 -6.94 5.64
N PRO A 362 12.56 -6.71 6.07
CA PRO A 362 13.13 -7.34 7.26
C PRO A 362 12.49 -6.86 8.57
N TRP A 363 11.67 -5.80 8.52
CA TRP A 363 10.94 -5.24 9.66
C TRP A 363 9.49 -5.72 9.75
N ARG A 364 9.03 -6.49 8.77
CA ARG A 364 7.67 -7.03 8.72
C ARG A 364 7.29 -7.77 10.00
N GLY A 365 6.16 -7.36 10.60
CA GLY A 365 5.61 -7.96 11.82
C GLY A 365 6.36 -7.61 13.11
N LYS A 366 7.31 -6.68 13.07
CA LYS A 366 7.97 -6.15 14.27
C LYS A 366 7.17 -5.00 14.86
N LYS A 367 7.41 -4.73 16.14
CA LYS A 367 6.82 -3.58 16.86
C LYS A 367 7.10 -2.27 16.09
N TYR A 368 6.07 -1.45 15.91
CA TYR A 368 6.08 -0.20 15.12
C TYR A 368 6.17 -0.38 13.59
N HIS A 369 6.04 -1.60 13.05
CA HIS A 369 6.04 -1.84 11.60
C HIS A 369 4.89 -2.79 11.24
N ILE A 370 3.85 -2.28 10.57
CA ILE A 370 2.67 -3.04 10.17
C ILE A 370 2.79 -3.39 8.68
N SER A 371 3.80 -4.19 8.34
CA SER A 371 3.87 -4.78 6.98
C SER A 371 2.93 -5.99 6.85
N LYS A 372 1.69 -5.89 7.36
CA LYS A 372 0.63 -6.86 7.08
C LYS A 372 -0.14 -6.34 5.85
N PRO A 373 0.04 -6.95 4.66
CA PRO A 373 -0.75 -6.56 3.51
C PRO A 373 -2.23 -6.87 3.77
N PHE A 374 -3.09 -6.04 3.23
CA PHE A 374 -4.52 -6.27 3.11
C PHE A 374 -4.86 -6.48 1.63
N VAL A 375 -6.01 -7.05 1.34
CA VAL A 375 -6.46 -7.25 -0.06
C VAL A 375 -7.31 -6.08 -0.51
N LEU A 376 -7.01 -5.53 -1.69
CA LEU A 376 -7.91 -4.66 -2.44
C LEU A 376 -8.15 -5.27 -3.81
N ASN A 377 -9.35 -5.11 -4.34
CA ASN A 377 -9.65 -5.46 -5.72
C ASN A 377 -9.18 -4.35 -6.69
N VAL A 378 -9.24 -4.63 -7.99
CA VAL A 378 -8.81 -3.69 -9.04
C VAL A 378 -9.70 -2.43 -9.13
N GLU A 379 -10.98 -2.51 -8.80
CA GLU A 379 -11.92 -1.37 -8.77
C GLU A 379 -11.56 -0.39 -7.63
N GLU A 380 -11.23 -0.92 -6.45
CA GLU A 380 -10.76 -0.15 -5.30
C GLU A 380 -9.41 0.50 -5.60
N LEU A 381 -8.47 -0.24 -6.22
CA LEU A 381 -7.17 0.30 -6.62
C LEU A 381 -7.31 1.42 -7.66
N ALA A 382 -8.16 1.23 -8.67
CA ALA A 382 -8.45 2.25 -9.67
C ALA A 382 -9.12 3.49 -9.07
N THR A 383 -9.78 3.38 -7.91
CA THR A 383 -10.38 4.53 -7.22
C THR A 383 -9.33 5.38 -6.47
N ILE A 384 -8.29 4.74 -5.93
CA ILE A 384 -7.25 5.43 -5.15
C ILE A 384 -6.04 5.86 -6.00
N TYR A 385 -5.88 5.27 -7.18
CA TYR A 385 -4.84 5.61 -8.13
C TYR A 385 -5.43 5.56 -9.54
N HIS A 386 -5.79 6.73 -10.06
CA HIS A 386 -6.13 6.97 -11.46
C HIS A 386 -5.67 8.37 -11.86
N PHE A 387 -5.71 8.66 -13.16
CA PHE A 387 -5.39 9.99 -13.65
C PHE A 387 -6.65 10.86 -13.57
N PRO A 388 -6.59 12.01 -12.87
CA PRO A 388 -7.78 12.83 -12.67
C PRO A 388 -8.26 13.44 -13.97
N GLY A 389 -9.58 13.69 -14.03
CA GLY A 389 -10.20 14.42 -15.13
C GLY A 389 -9.87 15.92 -15.14
N SER A 390 -10.43 16.65 -16.10
CA SER A 390 -10.19 18.10 -16.27
C SER A 390 -10.63 18.95 -15.08
N ILE A 391 -11.52 18.45 -14.23
CA ILE A 391 -12.03 19.12 -13.02
C ILE A 391 -10.93 19.36 -12.00
N ALA A 392 -9.95 18.44 -11.92
CA ALA A 392 -8.75 18.66 -11.12
C ALA A 392 -7.94 19.77 -11.80
N SER A 393 -8.29 21.01 -11.49
CA SER A 393 -7.75 22.23 -12.10
C SER A 393 -6.42 22.63 -11.47
N THR A 394 -5.75 21.72 -10.76
CA THR A 394 -4.53 22.01 -10.02
C THR A 394 -3.46 22.51 -11.00
N PRO A 395 -3.05 23.79 -10.91
CA PRO A 395 -2.16 24.42 -11.87
C PRO A 395 -0.72 23.89 -11.78
N THR A 396 -0.38 23.18 -10.70
CA THR A 396 0.97 22.65 -10.43
C THR A 396 1.27 21.32 -11.11
N PHE A 397 0.36 20.80 -11.95
CA PHE A 397 0.73 19.72 -12.86
C PHE A 397 1.64 20.26 -13.96
N GLU A 398 2.83 19.66 -14.12
CA GLU A 398 3.59 19.76 -15.36
C GLU A 398 2.82 19.01 -16.47
N ARG A 399 1.82 19.68 -17.05
CA ARG A 399 1.02 19.10 -18.13
C ARG A 399 1.77 19.19 -19.46
N VAL A 400 1.71 18.11 -20.23
CA VAL A 400 2.20 18.11 -21.60
C VAL A 400 1.36 19.10 -22.42
N PRO A 401 1.96 20.00 -23.23
CA PRO A 401 1.19 20.87 -24.11
C PRO A 401 0.40 20.03 -25.12
N SER A 402 -0.88 20.35 -25.32
CA SER A 402 -1.76 19.62 -26.23
C SER A 402 -1.28 19.71 -27.68
N LEU A 403 -0.99 18.54 -28.29
CA LEU A 403 -0.75 18.26 -29.72
C LEU A 403 0.50 18.91 -30.37
N LYS A 404 1.54 18.10 -30.64
CA LYS A 404 2.35 18.24 -31.88
C LYS A 404 1.58 17.65 -33.06
N SER A 405 0.43 18.23 -33.40
CA SER A 405 -0.27 17.89 -34.64
C SER A 405 0.32 18.71 -35.78
N LYS A 406 1.24 18.08 -36.51
CA LYS A 406 1.29 18.05 -37.98
C LYS A 406 2.40 17.09 -38.39
N ALA A 407 2.04 16.01 -39.07
CA ALA A 407 3.00 15.37 -39.97
C ALA A 407 3.48 16.44 -40.97
N PRO A 408 4.80 16.56 -41.24
CA PRO A 408 5.28 17.50 -42.23
C PRO A 408 4.63 17.18 -43.58
N SER A 409 4.14 18.21 -44.26
CA SER A 409 3.36 18.16 -45.51
C SER A 409 4.15 17.66 -46.73
N ASN A 410 5.27 16.96 -46.52
CA ASN A 410 6.24 16.66 -47.56
C ASN A 410 6.66 15.18 -47.55
N LEU A 411 5.66 14.29 -47.61
CA LEU A 411 5.92 12.96 -48.17
C LEU A 411 5.86 13.08 -49.70
N PRO A 412 6.94 12.73 -50.42
CA PRO A 412 6.87 12.63 -51.88
C PRO A 412 5.86 11.54 -52.26
N ILE A 413 5.01 11.84 -53.25
CA ILE A 413 4.10 10.89 -53.90
C ILE A 413 4.90 9.77 -54.56
#